data_AF-A0AAV5HKY5-F1
#
_entry.id   AF-A0AAV5HKY5-F1
#
_cell.length_a   1.000
_cell.length_b   1.000
_cell.length_c   1.000
_cell.angle_alpha   90.00
_cell.angle_beta   90.00
_cell.angle_gamma   90.00
#
_symmetry.space_group_name_H-M   'P 1'
#
loop_
_entity.id
_entity.type
_entity.pdbx_description
1 polymer ?
#
loop_
_entity_poly.entity_id
_entity_poly.type
_entity_poly.pdbx_seq_one_letter_code
_entity_poly.pdbx_strand_id
1 'polypeptide(L)'
;MINDRNSSDTLKQQANVLASCAYEDQTQWGVKVGFRYHSVVEDYFTGFMLHCKGWRSVYLSLRRPQFLGTGVTNLNDLLVQGTRWGSGLVEVGISRFCPLIYGPQQGLPLLQSMAYAELAFFPLLYSLSLWCFATIPQLCLLNGIPLYPEVSSPYFSVFLLTFLSGLFKHLHEVLMDGKTIQTWRNEQRTWMIKSVTAHLYGSLDAIMKKLGLREASFMPTSKIMDGEQLTTYKKGLIDFQASTMLISPFVTLAILNVVSLAGGIIRMTVVGDWRKMLGQVLLSCYILVINYAVIEGMVIRKDKGRIALHVTLLSAVFSVMFLLVGSLILIMF
;
A
#
# COMPACT_ATOMS: atom_id res chain seq x y z
N MET A 1 -25.98 -8.70 57.99
CA MET A 1 -26.09 -9.05 56.55
C MET A 1 -26.61 -7.82 55.83
N ILE A 2 -25.71 -7.00 55.29
CA ILE A 2 -26.05 -5.77 54.58
C ILE A 2 -26.33 -6.15 53.13
N ASN A 3 -27.61 -6.11 52.74
CA ASN A 3 -28.17 -5.71 51.45
C ASN A 3 -27.39 -5.93 50.11
N ASP A 4 -26.66 -7.04 49.95
CA ASP A 4 -25.88 -7.33 48.73
C ASP A 4 -26.73 -7.39 47.44
N ARG A 5 -28.00 -7.81 47.52
CA ARG A 5 -28.90 -7.86 46.35
C ARG A 5 -29.25 -6.46 45.81
N ASN A 6 -29.58 -5.51 46.70
CA ASN A 6 -29.89 -4.14 46.30
C ASN A 6 -28.66 -3.41 45.69
N SER A 7 -27.46 -3.70 46.20
CA SER A 7 -26.22 -3.17 45.63
C SER A 7 -25.94 -3.73 44.23
N SER A 8 -26.12 -5.05 44.04
CA SER A 8 -25.94 -5.70 42.74
C SER A 8 -26.91 -5.18 41.67
N ASP A 9 -28.17 -4.98 42.01
CA ASP A 9 -29.17 -4.49 41.05
C ASP A 9 -28.97 -3.02 40.71
N THR A 10 -28.48 -2.21 41.66
CA THR A 10 -28.08 -0.81 41.41
C THR A 10 -26.90 -0.74 40.44
N LEU A 11 -25.87 -1.58 40.63
CA LEU A 11 -24.71 -1.65 39.72
C LEU A 11 -25.11 -2.07 38.30
N LYS A 12 -26.02 -3.04 38.15
CA LYS A 12 -26.55 -3.43 36.83
C LYS A 12 -27.30 -2.29 36.16
N GLN A 13 -28.11 -1.55 36.92
CA GLN A 13 -28.86 -0.42 36.38
C GLN A 13 -27.91 0.70 35.92
N GLN A 14 -26.85 0.98 36.67
CA GLN A 14 -25.80 1.93 36.26
C GLN A 14 -25.06 1.44 35.00
N ALA A 15 -24.69 0.16 34.94
CA ALA A 15 -24.05 -0.41 33.75
C ALA A 15 -24.95 -0.30 32.50
N ASN A 16 -26.26 -0.51 32.64
CA ASN A 16 -27.21 -0.33 31.54
C ASN A 16 -27.27 1.11 31.03
N VAL A 17 -27.16 2.10 31.92
CA VAL A 17 -27.10 3.52 31.53
C VAL A 17 -25.80 3.81 30.77
N LEU A 18 -24.66 3.32 31.27
CA LEU A 18 -23.35 3.50 30.63
C LEU A 18 -23.25 2.83 29.25
N ALA A 19 -23.93 1.69 29.08
CA ALA A 19 -23.98 0.95 27.81
C ALA A 19 -25.10 1.44 26.87
N SER A 20 -25.87 2.46 27.26
CA SER A 20 -26.95 2.98 26.41
C SER A 20 -26.40 3.69 25.18
N CYS A 21 -27.12 3.61 24.06
CA CYS A 21 -26.71 4.27 22.81
C CYS A 21 -26.67 5.81 22.92
N ALA A 22 -27.40 6.37 23.88
CA ALA A 22 -27.45 7.81 24.12
C ALA A 22 -26.39 8.29 25.12
N TYR A 23 -25.58 7.37 25.70
CA TYR A 23 -24.63 7.75 26.74
C TYR A 23 -23.59 8.76 26.26
N GLU A 24 -23.18 8.63 24.99
CA GLU A 24 -22.15 9.49 24.41
C GLU A 24 -22.72 10.80 23.85
N ASP A 25 -24.04 10.93 23.73
CA ASP A 25 -24.70 12.10 23.17
C ASP A 25 -24.35 13.36 23.97
N GLN A 26 -23.88 14.38 23.27
CA GLN A 26 -23.44 15.66 23.85
C GLN A 26 -22.29 15.55 24.86
N THR A 27 -21.61 14.41 24.94
CA THR A 27 -20.42 14.23 25.79
C THR A 27 -19.12 14.58 25.05
N GLN A 28 -17.97 14.38 25.72
CA GLN A 28 -16.65 14.51 25.11
C GLN A 28 -16.00 13.13 24.80
N TRP A 29 -16.77 12.04 24.89
CA TRP A 29 -16.34 10.72 24.43
C TRP A 29 -16.07 10.75 22.93
N GLY A 30 -15.01 10.08 22.49
CA GLY A 30 -14.57 10.12 21.09
C GLY A 30 -13.83 11.40 20.68
N VAL A 31 -14.15 12.53 21.34
CA VAL A 31 -13.69 13.87 20.97
C VAL A 31 -12.57 14.38 21.88
N LYS A 32 -12.49 13.98 23.16
CA LYS A 32 -11.38 14.27 24.09
C LYS A 32 -10.93 13.05 24.90
N VAL A 33 -11.86 12.14 25.15
CA VAL A 33 -11.71 10.96 26.02
C VAL A 33 -11.99 9.68 25.22
N GLY A 34 -11.32 8.58 25.57
CA GLY A 34 -11.49 7.29 24.90
C GLY A 34 -10.81 7.20 23.53
N PHE A 35 -11.23 6.23 22.74
CA PHE A 35 -10.81 6.06 21.35
C PHE A 35 -11.30 7.22 20.49
N ARG A 36 -10.46 7.69 19.58
CA ARG A 36 -10.71 8.94 18.84
C ARG A 36 -11.52 8.71 17.57
N TYR A 37 -12.66 9.41 17.40
CA TYR A 37 -13.59 9.17 16.27
C TYR A 37 -13.21 9.86 14.95
N HIS A 38 -12.11 10.61 14.92
CA HIS A 38 -11.79 11.45 13.76
C HIS A 38 -11.36 10.68 12.51
N SER A 39 -10.91 9.43 12.65
CA SER A 39 -10.33 8.66 11.56
C SER A 39 -10.68 7.19 11.72
N VAL A 40 -10.78 6.47 10.59
CA VAL A 40 -10.96 5.01 10.55
C VAL A 40 -9.73 4.21 11.01
N VAL A 41 -8.61 4.89 11.30
CA VAL A 41 -7.45 4.35 12.02
C VAL A 41 -7.40 4.97 13.42
N GLU A 42 -8.43 4.66 14.22
CA GLU A 42 -8.60 5.21 15.55
C GLU A 42 -7.46 4.80 16.48
N ASP A 43 -6.85 3.64 16.26
CA ASP A 43 -5.69 3.13 16.98
C ASP A 43 -4.48 4.06 16.84
N TYR A 44 -4.10 4.36 15.60
CA TYR A 44 -3.04 5.30 15.25
C TYR A 44 -3.34 6.69 15.78
N PHE A 45 -4.55 7.20 15.53
CA PHE A 45 -4.90 8.56 15.90
C PHE A 45 -5.01 8.74 17.43
N THR A 46 -5.52 7.74 18.15
CA THR A 46 -5.56 7.74 19.62
C THR A 46 -4.15 7.74 20.20
N GLY A 47 -3.26 6.89 19.70
CA GLY A 47 -1.86 6.85 20.12
C GLY A 47 -1.15 8.19 19.89
N PHE A 48 -1.33 8.80 18.72
CA PHE A 48 -0.80 10.12 18.40
C PHE A 48 -1.29 11.19 19.40
N MET A 49 -2.60 11.24 19.65
CA MET A 49 -3.19 12.21 20.58
C MET A 49 -2.72 12.00 22.04
N LEU A 50 -2.47 10.76 22.46
CA LEU A 50 -1.89 10.47 23.78
C LEU A 50 -0.44 10.95 23.87
N HIS A 51 0.38 10.70 22.84
CA HIS A 51 1.75 11.19 22.83
C HIS A 51 1.84 12.72 22.80
N CYS A 52 0.94 13.41 22.08
CA CYS A 52 0.80 14.87 22.17
C CYS A 52 0.41 15.36 23.57
N LYS A 53 -0.15 14.51 24.44
CA LYS A 53 -0.42 14.82 25.86
C LYS A 53 0.74 14.44 26.79
N GLY A 54 1.89 14.05 26.26
CA GLY A 54 3.09 13.71 27.02
C GLY A 54 3.16 12.26 27.50
N TRP A 55 2.23 11.39 27.09
CA TRP A 55 2.32 9.95 27.38
C TRP A 55 3.51 9.32 26.65
N ARG A 56 4.04 8.22 27.21
CA ARG A 56 5.13 7.44 26.63
C ARG A 56 4.71 6.00 26.44
N SER A 57 4.82 5.48 25.22
CA SER A 57 4.62 4.06 24.91
C SER A 57 5.90 3.25 25.16
N VAL A 58 5.74 1.95 25.46
CA VAL A 58 6.84 0.99 25.55
C VAL A 58 6.58 -0.15 24.57
N TYR A 59 7.58 -0.50 23.77
CA TYR A 59 7.53 -1.67 22.87
C TYR A 59 8.45 -2.77 23.43
N LEU A 60 7.89 -3.95 23.67
CA LEU A 60 8.61 -5.11 24.19
C LEU A 60 8.58 -6.23 23.15
N SER A 61 9.75 -6.55 22.58
CA SER A 61 9.92 -7.67 21.66
C SER A 61 10.52 -8.86 22.40
N LEU A 62 9.73 -9.92 22.57
CA LEU A 62 10.17 -11.17 23.20
C LEU A 62 10.40 -12.25 22.14
N ARG A 63 11.31 -13.18 22.40
CA ARG A 63 11.62 -14.29 21.47
C ARG A 63 10.39 -15.14 21.13
N ARG A 64 9.47 -15.33 22.07
CA ARG A 64 8.20 -16.02 21.84
C ARG A 64 7.08 -14.98 21.68
N PRO A 65 6.30 -15.02 20.57
CA PRO A 65 5.16 -14.14 20.41
C PRO A 65 4.13 -14.42 21.51
N GLN A 66 3.74 -13.37 22.24
CA GLN A 66 2.72 -13.45 23.30
C GLN A 66 1.30 -13.34 22.74
N PHE A 67 1.16 -12.68 21.59
CA PHE A 67 -0.10 -12.51 20.89
C PHE A 67 0.03 -13.11 19.49
N LEU A 68 -0.91 -13.99 19.13
CA LEU A 68 -1.01 -14.60 17.81
C LEU A 68 -2.35 -14.22 17.20
N GLY A 69 -2.29 -13.57 16.04
CA GLY A 69 -3.46 -13.23 15.25
C GLY A 69 -3.46 -13.98 13.92
N THR A 70 -4.63 -14.14 13.33
CA THR A 70 -4.76 -14.57 11.94
C THR A 70 -4.60 -13.38 11.01
N GLY A 71 -3.66 -13.50 10.07
CA GLY A 71 -3.46 -12.57 8.97
C GLY A 71 -4.41 -12.86 7.81
N VAL A 72 -4.48 -11.91 6.87
CA VAL A 72 -5.17 -12.10 5.59
C VAL A 72 -4.42 -13.14 4.74
N THR A 73 -5.17 -13.98 4.03
CA THR A 73 -4.61 -15.10 3.24
C THR A 73 -4.88 -14.98 1.74
N ASN A 74 -5.73 -14.04 1.33
CA ASN A 74 -6.02 -13.71 -0.06
C ASN A 74 -5.69 -12.24 -0.36
N LEU A 75 -5.54 -11.91 -1.66
CA LEU A 75 -5.16 -10.57 -2.08
C LEU A 75 -6.29 -9.54 -1.88
N ASN A 76 -7.55 -9.94 -2.03
CA ASN A 76 -8.69 -9.04 -1.88
C ASN A 76 -8.71 -8.40 -0.49
N ASP A 77 -8.66 -9.21 0.56
CA ASP A 77 -8.74 -8.74 1.93
C ASP A 77 -7.50 -7.91 2.30
N LEU A 78 -6.32 -8.28 1.77
CA LEU A 78 -5.11 -7.49 1.92
C LEU A 78 -5.26 -6.07 1.35
N LEU A 79 -5.83 -5.95 0.15
CA LEU A 79 -5.99 -4.66 -0.53
C LEU A 79 -7.15 -3.84 0.05
N VAL A 80 -8.25 -4.46 0.44
CA VAL A 80 -9.36 -3.78 1.14
C VAL A 80 -8.89 -3.24 2.49
N GLN A 81 -8.18 -4.06 3.27
CA GLN A 81 -7.59 -3.63 4.54
C GLN A 81 -6.60 -2.47 4.32
N GLY A 82 -5.70 -2.60 3.34
CA GLY A 82 -4.75 -1.56 3.00
C GLY A 82 -5.40 -0.25 2.55
N THR A 83 -6.55 -0.33 1.85
CA THR A 83 -7.32 0.84 1.41
C THR A 83 -7.89 1.59 2.62
N ARG A 84 -8.46 0.86 3.59
CA ARG A 84 -8.98 1.44 4.83
C ARG A 84 -7.88 2.13 5.63
N TRP A 85 -6.74 1.46 5.80
CA TRP A 85 -5.59 2.04 6.50
C TRP A 85 -5.08 3.29 5.79
N GLY A 86 -4.90 3.22 4.47
CA GLY A 86 -4.47 4.35 3.66
C GLY A 86 -5.40 5.56 3.77
N SER A 87 -6.72 5.32 3.71
CA SER A 87 -7.73 6.37 3.88
C SER A 87 -7.63 7.06 5.24
N GLY A 88 -7.64 6.29 6.33
CA GLY A 88 -7.57 6.88 7.67
C GLY A 88 -6.26 7.62 7.96
N LEU A 89 -5.12 7.09 7.49
CA LEU A 89 -3.81 7.72 7.68
C LEU A 89 -3.72 9.05 6.93
N VAL A 90 -4.12 9.07 5.66
CA VAL A 90 -4.11 10.29 4.84
C VAL A 90 -5.10 11.31 5.38
N GLU A 91 -6.27 10.87 5.86
CA GLU A 91 -7.25 11.73 6.53
C GLU A 91 -6.62 12.47 7.71
N VAL A 92 -5.84 11.79 8.57
CA VAL A 92 -5.09 12.47 9.64
C VAL A 92 -4.04 13.42 9.06
N GLY A 93 -3.26 12.99 8.07
CA GLY A 93 -2.21 13.79 7.43
C GLY A 93 -2.69 15.11 6.84
N ILE A 94 -3.86 15.13 6.18
CA ILE A 94 -4.44 16.33 5.55
C ILE A 94 -5.42 17.09 6.48
N SER A 95 -5.56 16.66 7.74
CA SER A 95 -6.40 17.32 8.73
C SER A 95 -5.66 18.43 9.49
N ARG A 96 -6.39 19.13 10.36
CA ARG A 96 -5.79 20.04 11.37
C ARG A 96 -4.86 19.33 12.36
N PHE A 97 -4.92 18.00 12.42
CA PHE A 97 -4.08 17.15 13.28
C PHE A 97 -2.85 16.61 12.53
N CYS A 98 -2.48 17.20 11.39
CA CYS A 98 -1.28 16.85 10.65
C CYS A 98 -0.08 16.69 11.61
N PRO A 99 0.58 15.51 11.67
CA PRO A 99 1.63 15.26 12.65
C PRO A 99 2.81 16.24 12.59
N LEU A 100 3.13 16.76 11.41
CA LEU A 100 4.22 17.73 11.20
C LEU A 100 3.91 19.12 11.77
N ILE A 101 2.63 19.46 11.94
CA ILE A 101 2.19 20.77 12.42
C ILE A 101 1.70 20.64 13.86
N TYR A 102 0.70 19.78 14.07
CA TYR A 102 0.04 19.60 15.36
C TYR A 102 1.00 18.97 16.39
N GLY A 103 1.81 17.99 16.00
CA GLY A 103 2.75 17.31 16.91
C GLY A 103 3.69 18.30 17.61
N PRO A 104 4.51 19.07 16.87
CA PRO A 104 5.41 20.06 17.44
C PRO A 104 4.68 21.15 18.24
N GLN A 105 3.50 21.60 17.80
CA GLN A 105 2.67 22.56 18.54
C GLN A 105 2.24 22.05 19.92
N GLN A 106 2.10 20.73 20.09
CA GLN A 106 1.77 20.09 21.37
C GLN A 106 3.02 19.67 22.17
N GLY A 107 4.23 20.02 21.73
CA GLY A 107 5.48 19.64 22.41
C GLY A 107 5.97 18.23 22.12
N LEU A 108 5.46 17.58 21.05
CA LEU A 108 5.98 16.29 20.61
C LEU A 108 7.38 16.46 20.00
N PRO A 109 8.38 15.62 20.35
CA PRO A 109 9.71 15.69 19.75
C PRO A 109 9.67 15.60 18.22
N LEU A 110 10.51 16.38 17.54
CA LEU A 110 10.51 16.48 16.07
C LEU A 110 10.64 15.10 15.40
N LEU A 111 11.56 14.25 15.86
CA LEU A 111 11.75 12.92 15.29
C LEU A 111 10.49 12.04 15.44
N GLN A 112 9.80 12.13 16.58
CA GLN A 112 8.57 11.39 16.82
C GLN A 112 7.43 11.94 15.94
N SER A 113 7.34 13.25 15.79
CA SER A 113 6.41 13.90 14.83
C SER A 113 6.67 13.44 13.39
N MET A 114 7.93 13.34 12.97
CA MET A 114 8.31 12.82 11.65
C MET A 114 7.95 11.35 11.48
N ALA A 115 8.11 10.51 12.50
CA ALA A 115 7.69 9.11 12.45
C ALA A 115 6.17 8.96 12.28
N TYR A 116 5.39 9.78 12.99
CA TYR A 116 3.94 9.85 12.78
C TYR A 116 3.59 10.36 11.38
N ALA A 117 4.30 11.37 10.89
CA ALA A 117 4.07 11.94 9.58
C ALA A 117 4.37 10.95 8.45
N GLU A 118 5.45 10.17 8.56
CA GLU A 118 5.78 9.11 7.61
C GLU A 118 4.60 8.15 7.47
N LEU A 119 4.05 7.67 8.59
CA LEU A 119 2.86 6.82 8.58
C LEU A 119 1.63 7.51 7.99
N ALA A 120 1.41 8.79 8.28
CA ALA A 120 0.25 9.52 7.77
C ALA A 120 0.31 9.74 6.24
N PHE A 121 1.51 9.98 5.70
CA PHE A 121 1.70 10.42 4.31
C PHE A 121 2.18 9.32 3.37
N PHE A 122 2.76 8.21 3.85
CA PHE A 122 3.29 7.17 2.96
C PHE A 122 2.26 6.64 1.95
N PRO A 123 0.95 6.47 2.24
CA PRO A 123 0.02 5.97 1.23
C PRO A 123 -0.05 6.93 0.04
N LEU A 124 -0.20 8.22 0.30
CA LEU A 124 -0.29 9.24 -0.75
C LEU A 124 1.02 9.34 -1.53
N LEU A 125 2.15 9.42 -0.83
CA LEU A 125 3.46 9.63 -1.45
C LEU A 125 3.93 8.43 -2.26
N TYR A 126 3.75 7.21 -1.72
CA TYR A 126 4.08 5.98 -2.43
C TYR A 126 3.18 5.81 -3.64
N SER A 127 1.88 6.05 -3.51
CA SER A 127 0.97 5.94 -4.65
C SER A 127 1.38 6.84 -5.81
N LEU A 128 1.57 8.14 -5.55
CA LEU A 128 1.98 9.10 -6.57
C LEU A 128 3.31 8.70 -7.22
N SER A 129 4.29 8.37 -6.39
CA SER A 129 5.63 8.04 -6.86
C SER A 129 5.65 6.78 -7.71
N LEU A 130 4.97 5.70 -7.28
CA LEU A 130 4.95 4.45 -8.04
C LEU A 130 4.17 4.56 -9.34
N TRP A 131 3.07 5.33 -9.39
CA TRP A 131 2.39 5.58 -10.66
C TRP A 131 3.31 6.28 -11.66
N CYS A 132 4.10 7.26 -11.23
CA CYS A 132 5.11 7.90 -12.08
C CYS A 132 6.18 6.90 -12.54
N PHE A 133 6.79 6.14 -11.63
CA PHE A 133 7.87 5.20 -11.96
C PHE A 133 7.42 3.95 -12.73
N ALA A 134 6.14 3.60 -12.67
CA ALA A 134 5.58 2.47 -13.42
C ALA A 134 5.01 2.86 -14.80
N THR A 135 4.95 4.15 -15.11
CA THR A 135 4.43 4.65 -16.40
C THR A 135 5.47 5.41 -17.20
N ILE A 136 6.14 6.41 -16.60
CA ILE A 136 7.06 7.31 -17.32
C ILE A 136 8.24 6.53 -17.93
N PRO A 137 8.98 5.68 -17.17
CA PRO A 137 10.09 4.92 -17.75
C PRO A 137 9.68 3.98 -18.89
N GLN A 138 8.50 3.37 -18.78
CA GLN A 138 7.93 2.45 -19.76
C GLN A 138 7.55 3.18 -21.05
N LEU A 139 6.92 4.35 -20.94
CA LEU A 139 6.57 5.18 -22.10
C LEU A 139 7.83 5.73 -22.78
N CYS A 140 8.79 6.24 -22.01
CA CYS A 140 10.05 6.71 -22.54
C CYS A 140 10.84 5.58 -23.22
N LEU A 141 10.84 4.36 -22.66
CA LEU A 141 11.52 3.21 -23.24
C LEU A 141 10.94 2.85 -24.62
N LEU A 142 9.61 2.85 -24.74
CA LEU A 142 8.95 2.55 -26.01
C LEU A 142 9.23 3.63 -27.07
N ASN A 143 9.20 4.90 -26.68
CA ASN A 143 9.43 6.04 -27.58
C ASN A 143 10.92 6.34 -27.84
N GLY A 144 11.85 5.62 -27.19
CA GLY A 144 13.28 5.81 -27.38
C GLY A 144 13.86 7.07 -26.71
N ILE A 145 13.18 7.58 -25.67
CA ILE A 145 13.60 8.76 -24.92
C ILE A 145 14.47 8.29 -23.74
N PRO A 146 15.76 8.65 -23.69
CA PRO A 146 16.64 8.24 -22.60
C PRO A 146 16.32 9.02 -21.32
N LEU A 147 16.05 8.29 -20.24
CA LEU A 147 15.85 8.89 -18.91
C LEU A 147 17.08 8.80 -17.99
N TYR A 148 17.91 7.79 -18.20
CA TYR A 148 19.10 7.56 -17.39
C TYR A 148 20.36 7.99 -18.15
N PRO A 149 21.47 8.29 -17.45
CA PRO A 149 22.74 8.56 -18.11
C PRO A 149 23.14 7.43 -19.05
N GLU A 150 23.81 7.77 -20.15
CA GLU A 150 24.36 6.76 -21.05
C GLU A 150 25.37 5.86 -20.35
N VAL A 151 25.49 4.61 -20.78
CA VAL A 151 26.38 3.61 -20.18
C VAL A 151 27.85 4.04 -20.17
N SER A 152 28.28 4.84 -21.14
CA SER A 152 29.65 5.41 -21.19
C SER A 152 29.88 6.54 -20.19
N SER A 153 28.82 7.09 -19.59
CA SER A 153 28.92 8.15 -18.60
C SER A 153 29.30 7.58 -17.22
N PRO A 154 30.26 8.18 -16.50
CA PRO A 154 30.57 7.75 -15.14
C PRO A 154 29.36 7.86 -14.19
N TYR A 155 28.40 8.74 -14.51
CA TYR A 155 27.16 8.88 -13.73
C TYR A 155 26.27 7.64 -13.80
N PHE A 156 26.33 6.83 -14.89
CA PHE A 156 25.54 5.60 -14.98
C PHE A 156 25.85 4.65 -13.83
N SER A 157 27.14 4.50 -13.49
CA SER A 157 27.59 3.69 -12.35
C SER A 157 27.03 4.18 -11.03
N VAL A 158 26.94 5.51 -10.84
CA VAL A 158 26.34 6.09 -9.62
C VAL A 158 24.87 5.69 -9.50
N PHE A 159 24.08 5.87 -10.57
CA PHE A 159 22.66 5.47 -10.57
C PHE A 159 22.48 3.98 -10.32
N LEU A 160 23.28 3.13 -10.99
CA LEU A 160 23.21 1.68 -10.83
C LEU A 160 23.56 1.26 -9.39
N LEU A 161 24.62 1.82 -8.82
CA LEU A 161 25.04 1.49 -7.45
C LEU A 161 24.02 1.96 -6.42
N THR A 162 23.41 3.14 -6.59
CA THR A 162 22.34 3.62 -5.70
C THR A 162 21.12 2.69 -5.75
N PHE A 163 20.70 2.29 -6.96
CA PHE A 163 19.58 1.36 -7.14
C PHE A 163 19.87 0.00 -6.49
N LEU A 164 21.02 -0.60 -6.78
CA LEU A 164 21.41 -1.89 -6.22
C LEU A 164 21.58 -1.83 -4.70
N SER A 165 22.17 -0.75 -4.16
CA SER A 165 22.32 -0.54 -2.72
C SER A 165 20.97 -0.59 -1.99
N GLY A 166 19.93 0.05 -2.53
CA GLY A 166 18.58 -0.02 -1.98
C GLY A 166 18.02 -1.44 -1.95
N LEU A 167 18.18 -2.19 -3.05
CA LEU A 167 17.75 -3.58 -3.13
C LEU A 167 18.50 -4.49 -2.15
N PHE A 168 19.81 -4.33 -2.06
CA PHE A 168 20.67 -5.10 -1.18
C PHE A 168 20.40 -4.79 0.29
N LYS A 169 20.15 -3.54 0.65
CA LYS A 169 19.77 -3.17 2.01
C LYS A 169 18.51 -3.90 2.45
N HIS A 170 17.44 -3.84 1.64
CA HIS A 170 16.20 -4.53 1.97
C HIS A 170 16.37 -6.04 2.01
N LEU A 171 17.14 -6.62 1.07
CA LEU A 171 17.45 -8.05 1.09
C LEU A 171 18.22 -8.44 2.36
N HIS A 172 19.19 -7.63 2.76
CA HIS A 172 19.99 -7.85 3.96
C HIS A 172 19.13 -7.86 5.22
N GLU A 173 18.21 -6.89 5.36
CA GLU A 173 17.27 -6.80 6.49
C GLU A 173 16.39 -8.07 6.57
N VAL A 174 15.81 -8.50 5.45
CA VAL A 174 14.99 -9.72 5.38
C VAL A 174 15.78 -10.97 5.79
N LEU A 175 17.03 -11.09 5.35
CA LEU A 175 17.88 -12.23 5.70
C LEU A 175 18.34 -12.19 7.16
N MET A 176 18.60 -11.01 7.72
CA MET A 176 18.94 -10.84 9.14
C MET A 176 17.78 -11.21 10.07
N ASP A 177 16.55 -11.03 9.62
CA ASP A 177 15.34 -11.50 10.30
C ASP A 177 15.09 -13.01 10.13
N GLY A 178 16.02 -13.74 9.51
CA GLY A 178 15.93 -15.18 9.26
C GLY A 178 14.86 -15.56 8.24
N LYS A 179 14.43 -14.61 7.39
CA LYS A 179 13.47 -14.85 6.31
C LYS A 179 14.18 -15.21 5.01
N THR A 180 13.39 -15.58 4.00
CA THR A 180 13.92 -16.11 2.74
C THR A 180 14.01 -15.03 1.66
N ILE A 181 14.78 -15.29 0.60
CA ILE A 181 14.78 -14.44 -0.62
C ILE A 181 13.37 -14.37 -1.24
N GLN A 182 12.57 -15.42 -1.11
CA GLN A 182 11.18 -15.43 -1.54
C GLN A 182 10.35 -14.39 -0.76
N THR A 183 10.60 -14.24 0.54
CA THR A 183 9.98 -13.20 1.37
C THR A 183 10.32 -11.80 0.84
N TRP A 184 11.61 -11.52 0.59
CA TRP A 184 12.05 -10.24 0.03
C TRP A 184 11.36 -9.94 -1.32
N ARG A 185 11.29 -10.92 -2.23
CA ARG A 185 10.58 -10.77 -3.51
C ARG A 185 9.09 -10.49 -3.31
N ASN A 186 8.46 -11.17 -2.37
CA ASN A 186 7.04 -11.01 -2.07
C ASN A 186 6.75 -9.65 -1.43
N GLU A 187 7.62 -9.15 -0.56
CA GLU A 187 7.49 -7.81 0.05
C GLU A 187 7.63 -6.72 -1.00
N GLN A 188 8.63 -6.79 -1.88
CA GLN A 188 8.80 -5.87 -3.01
C GLN A 188 7.57 -5.86 -3.92
N ARG A 189 7.08 -7.04 -4.32
CA ARG A 189 5.86 -7.17 -5.14
C ARG A 189 4.64 -6.59 -4.43
N THR A 190 4.44 -6.95 -3.18
CA THR A 190 3.27 -6.53 -2.39
C THR A 190 3.28 -5.02 -2.18
N TRP A 191 4.44 -4.42 -1.93
CA TRP A 191 4.61 -2.98 -1.85
C TRP A 191 4.23 -2.29 -3.17
N MET A 192 4.69 -2.78 -4.31
CA MET A 192 4.32 -2.22 -5.63
C MET A 192 2.81 -2.32 -5.85
N ILE A 193 2.23 -3.51 -5.64
CA ILE A 193 0.78 -3.74 -5.82
C ILE A 193 -0.03 -2.83 -4.91
N LYS A 194 0.28 -2.78 -3.60
CA LYS A 194 -0.43 -1.92 -2.64
C LYS A 194 -0.33 -0.45 -3.00
N SER A 195 0.84 0.00 -3.48
CA SER A 195 1.06 1.42 -3.83
C SER A 195 0.18 1.89 -4.97
N VAL A 196 0.07 1.10 -6.05
CA VAL A 196 -0.73 1.49 -7.22
C VAL A 196 -2.23 1.21 -7.06
N THR A 197 -2.63 0.53 -5.97
CA THR A 197 -4.04 0.16 -5.70
C THR A 197 -4.53 0.64 -4.36
N ALA A 198 -4.24 -0.07 -3.28
CA ALA A 198 -4.74 0.20 -1.94
C ALA A 198 -4.39 1.61 -1.46
N HIS A 199 -3.15 2.04 -1.69
CA HIS A 199 -2.71 3.38 -1.33
C HIS A 199 -3.34 4.45 -2.23
N LEU A 200 -3.45 4.20 -3.55
CA LEU A 200 -4.16 5.08 -4.46
C LEU A 200 -5.60 5.31 -4.00
N TYR A 201 -6.36 4.23 -3.84
CA TYR A 201 -7.78 4.31 -3.49
C TYR A 201 -8.00 4.82 -2.07
N GLY A 202 -7.13 4.47 -1.12
CA GLY A 202 -7.17 5.02 0.24
C GLY A 202 -6.94 6.53 0.23
N SER A 203 -5.92 7.00 -0.47
CA SER A 203 -5.63 8.43 -0.60
C SER A 203 -6.74 9.20 -1.30
N LEU A 204 -7.28 8.68 -2.41
CA LEU A 204 -8.41 9.30 -3.11
C LEU A 204 -9.65 9.38 -2.22
N ASP A 205 -9.94 8.31 -1.48
CA ASP A 205 -11.06 8.26 -0.54
C ASP A 205 -10.93 9.33 0.55
N ALA A 206 -9.75 9.50 1.15
CA ALA A 206 -9.48 10.54 2.13
C ALA A 206 -9.66 11.96 1.56
N ILE A 207 -9.16 12.20 0.34
CA ILE A 207 -9.30 13.49 -0.35
C ILE A 207 -10.77 13.77 -0.67
N MET A 208 -11.51 12.79 -1.19
CA MET A 208 -12.94 12.93 -1.52
C MET A 208 -13.77 13.23 -0.27
N LYS A 209 -13.50 12.56 0.86
CA LYS A 209 -14.13 12.86 2.15
C LYS A 209 -13.83 14.28 2.60
N LYS A 210 -12.57 14.72 2.48
CA LYS A 210 -12.15 16.07 2.86
C LYS A 210 -12.85 17.15 2.03
N LEU A 211 -13.16 16.87 0.77
CA LEU A 211 -13.91 17.75 -0.13
C LEU A 211 -15.43 17.66 0.03
N GLY A 212 -15.95 16.77 0.90
CA GLY A 212 -17.38 16.55 1.08
C GLY A 212 -18.06 15.80 -0.07
N LEU A 213 -17.29 15.12 -0.92
CA LEU A 213 -17.78 14.39 -2.10
C LEU A 213 -18.20 12.94 -1.80
N ARG A 214 -17.87 12.42 -0.61
CA ARG A 214 -18.17 11.05 -0.20
C ARG A 214 -18.27 10.94 1.32
N GLU A 215 -19.22 10.14 1.80
CA GLU A 215 -19.34 9.80 3.22
C GLU A 215 -18.32 8.74 3.68
N ALA A 216 -18.08 8.69 4.99
CA ALA A 216 -17.27 7.66 5.60
C ALA A 216 -17.90 6.27 5.41
N SER A 217 -17.19 5.37 4.70
CA SER A 217 -17.59 3.96 4.56
C SER A 217 -16.55 3.05 5.20
N PHE A 218 -17.04 2.07 5.97
CA PHE A 218 -16.23 1.05 6.65
C PHE A 218 -16.80 -0.32 6.32
N MET A 219 -16.01 -1.16 5.63
CA MET A 219 -16.37 -2.56 5.42
C MET A 219 -15.35 -3.44 6.14
N PRO A 220 -15.79 -4.25 7.13
CA PRO A 220 -14.93 -5.24 7.76
C PRO A 220 -14.42 -6.26 6.73
N THR A 221 -13.16 -6.65 6.84
CA THR A 221 -12.61 -7.77 6.05
C THR A 221 -13.00 -9.09 6.69
N SER A 222 -13.46 -10.04 5.88
CA SER A 222 -13.62 -11.42 6.32
C SER A 222 -12.26 -12.03 6.66
N LYS A 223 -12.23 -12.93 7.64
CA LYS A 223 -11.07 -13.81 7.91
C LYS A 223 -11.42 -15.29 7.72
N ILE A 224 -12.57 -15.55 7.12
CA ILE A 224 -13.08 -16.89 6.86
C ILE A 224 -12.51 -17.33 5.51
N MET A 225 -11.94 -18.53 5.48
CA MET A 225 -11.34 -19.12 4.28
C MET A 225 -12.18 -20.29 3.80
N ASP A 226 -12.34 -20.41 2.49
CA ASP A 226 -12.76 -21.68 1.90
C ASP A 226 -11.57 -22.68 1.81
N GLY A 227 -11.88 -23.95 1.54
CA GLY A 227 -10.87 -25.00 1.46
C GLY A 227 -9.85 -24.82 0.32
N GLU A 228 -10.26 -24.25 -0.82
CA GLU A 228 -9.39 -24.05 -1.98
C GLU A 228 -8.43 -22.88 -1.78
N GLN A 229 -8.91 -21.76 -1.23
CA GLN A 229 -8.09 -20.61 -0.83
C GLN A 229 -7.00 -21.02 0.15
N LEU A 230 -7.31 -21.92 1.10
CA LEU A 230 -6.33 -22.47 2.03
C LEU A 230 -5.25 -23.29 1.31
N THR A 231 -5.61 -24.07 0.29
CA THR A 231 -4.61 -24.81 -0.48
C THR A 231 -3.69 -23.90 -1.29
N THR A 232 -4.22 -22.84 -1.90
CA THR A 232 -3.46 -21.84 -2.65
C THR A 232 -2.49 -21.11 -1.73
N TYR A 233 -2.96 -20.68 -0.56
CA TYR A 233 -2.15 -20.04 0.47
C TYR A 233 -1.02 -20.95 0.96
N LYS A 234 -1.31 -22.23 1.26
CA LYS A 234 -0.29 -23.22 1.70
C LYS A 234 0.78 -23.49 0.64
N LYS A 235 0.47 -23.31 -0.64
CA LYS A 235 1.44 -23.42 -1.75
C LYS A 235 2.28 -22.15 -1.93
N GLY A 236 2.04 -21.09 -1.16
CA GLY A 236 2.71 -19.80 -1.30
C GLY A 236 2.32 -19.03 -2.55
N LEU A 237 1.16 -19.35 -3.14
CA LEU A 237 0.63 -18.69 -4.34
C LEU A 237 -0.30 -17.55 -3.94
N ILE A 238 -0.28 -16.47 -4.72
CA ILE A 238 -1.20 -15.35 -4.52
C ILE A 238 -2.59 -15.75 -5.03
N ASP A 239 -3.62 -15.57 -4.23
CA ASP A 239 -5.00 -15.66 -4.71
C ASP A 239 -5.44 -14.32 -5.30
N PHE A 240 -5.58 -14.26 -6.64
CA PHE A 240 -5.98 -13.05 -7.37
C PHE A 240 -7.50 -12.85 -7.46
N GLN A 241 -8.30 -13.66 -6.77
CA GLN A 241 -9.74 -13.44 -6.66
C GLN A 241 -10.04 -12.19 -5.84
N ALA A 242 -10.07 -11.04 -6.50
CA ALA A 242 -10.48 -9.76 -5.92
C ALA A 242 -11.32 -8.96 -6.92
N SER A 243 -11.88 -7.84 -6.46
CA SER A 243 -12.66 -6.97 -7.33
C SER A 243 -11.82 -6.46 -8.52
N THR A 244 -12.45 -6.29 -9.68
CA THR A 244 -11.80 -5.75 -10.88
C THR A 244 -11.15 -4.39 -10.65
N MET A 245 -11.76 -3.56 -9.80
CA MET A 245 -11.20 -2.28 -9.37
C MET A 245 -9.84 -2.44 -8.69
N LEU A 246 -9.66 -3.44 -7.82
CA LEU A 246 -8.41 -3.67 -7.10
C LEU A 246 -7.36 -4.38 -7.95
N ILE A 247 -7.75 -5.25 -8.89
CA ILE A 247 -6.80 -6.01 -9.71
C ILE A 247 -6.32 -5.19 -10.91
N SER A 248 -7.23 -4.49 -11.59
CA SER A 248 -6.93 -3.87 -12.89
C SER A 248 -5.73 -2.92 -12.89
N PRO A 249 -5.45 -2.08 -11.87
CA PRO A 249 -4.38 -1.09 -12.00
C PRO A 249 -2.97 -1.71 -12.11
N PHE A 250 -2.63 -2.67 -11.24
CA PHE A 250 -1.31 -3.30 -11.31
C PHE A 250 -1.20 -4.27 -12.50
N VAL A 251 -2.30 -4.84 -12.97
CA VAL A 251 -2.32 -5.67 -14.18
C VAL A 251 -2.09 -4.81 -15.43
N THR A 252 -2.72 -3.64 -15.51
CA THR A 252 -2.49 -2.64 -16.56
C THR A 252 -1.02 -2.23 -16.62
N LEU A 253 -0.41 -1.95 -15.48
CA LEU A 253 1.00 -1.56 -15.40
C LEU A 253 1.94 -2.74 -15.75
N ALA A 254 1.59 -3.97 -15.38
CA ALA A 254 2.36 -5.15 -15.75
C ALA A 254 2.36 -5.38 -17.27
N ILE A 255 1.19 -5.25 -17.93
CA ILE A 255 1.07 -5.34 -19.40
C ILE A 255 1.84 -4.21 -20.06
N LEU A 256 1.69 -2.97 -19.58
CA LEU A 256 2.44 -1.81 -20.07
C LEU A 256 3.95 -2.07 -20.01
N ASN A 257 4.46 -2.57 -18.88
CA ASN A 257 5.87 -2.88 -18.71
C ASN A 257 6.35 -3.98 -19.68
N VAL A 258 5.57 -5.04 -19.91
CA VAL A 258 5.91 -6.11 -20.85
C VAL A 258 5.97 -5.59 -22.29
N VAL A 259 4.98 -4.79 -22.71
CA VAL A 259 4.95 -4.21 -24.06
C VAL A 259 6.13 -3.25 -24.27
N SER A 260 6.38 -2.37 -23.30
CA SER A 260 7.51 -1.44 -23.34
C SER A 260 8.86 -2.16 -23.32
N LEU A 261 9.01 -3.25 -22.56
CA LEU A 261 10.23 -4.06 -22.56
C LEU A 261 10.49 -4.68 -23.93
N ALA A 262 9.46 -5.29 -24.54
CA ALA A 262 9.57 -5.88 -25.87
C ALA A 262 9.95 -4.82 -26.91
N GLY A 263 9.26 -3.67 -26.92
CA GLY A 263 9.59 -2.55 -27.80
C GLY A 263 11.00 -1.99 -27.57
N GLY A 264 11.42 -1.88 -26.31
CA GLY A 264 12.77 -1.46 -25.93
C GLY A 264 13.86 -2.40 -26.42
N ILE A 265 13.66 -3.72 -26.28
CA ILE A 265 14.59 -4.74 -26.80
C ILE A 265 14.69 -4.65 -28.33
N ILE A 266 13.55 -4.55 -29.03
CA ILE A 266 13.53 -4.40 -30.50
C ILE A 266 14.29 -3.13 -30.91
N ARG A 267 14.08 -2.01 -30.22
CA ARG A 267 14.81 -0.78 -30.49
C ARG A 267 16.32 -0.94 -30.28
N MET A 268 16.73 -1.57 -29.19
CA MET A 268 18.16 -1.81 -28.91
C MET A 268 18.83 -2.66 -29.99
N THR A 269 18.13 -3.67 -30.52
CA THR A 269 18.70 -4.59 -31.52
C THR A 269 18.64 -4.04 -32.94
N VAL A 270 17.56 -3.35 -33.31
CA VAL A 270 17.35 -2.86 -34.68
C VAL A 270 17.95 -1.46 -34.91
N VAL A 271 17.76 -0.54 -33.96
CA VAL A 271 18.22 0.86 -34.09
C VAL A 271 19.65 1.04 -33.55
N GLY A 272 20.09 0.17 -32.64
CA GLY A 272 21.44 0.19 -32.08
C GLY A 272 21.62 1.13 -30.88
N ASP A 273 20.53 1.64 -30.27
CA ASP A 273 20.54 2.60 -29.16
C ASP A 273 20.89 1.98 -27.77
N TRP A 274 21.67 0.91 -27.73
CA TRP A 274 21.92 0.15 -26.50
C TRP A 274 22.53 0.99 -25.37
N ARG A 275 23.43 1.93 -25.71
CA ARG A 275 24.10 2.80 -24.73
C ARG A 275 23.14 3.73 -23.99
N LYS A 276 22.04 4.09 -24.64
CA LYS A 276 21.04 5.04 -24.13
C LYS A 276 19.91 4.34 -23.39
N MET A 277 19.52 3.14 -23.84
CA MET A 277 18.32 2.46 -23.36
C MET A 277 18.58 1.44 -22.23
N LEU A 278 19.84 1.06 -21.98
CA LEU A 278 20.16 -0.04 -21.06
C LEU A 278 19.57 0.14 -19.66
N GLY A 279 19.62 1.34 -19.08
CA GLY A 279 19.08 1.61 -17.75
C GLY A 279 17.57 1.36 -17.64
N GLN A 280 16.80 1.82 -18.63
CA GLN A 280 15.35 1.60 -18.68
C GLN A 280 14.99 0.13 -18.90
N VAL A 281 15.76 -0.58 -19.73
CA VAL A 281 15.59 -2.03 -19.94
C VAL A 281 15.89 -2.81 -18.66
N LEU A 282 16.98 -2.50 -17.95
CA LEU A 282 17.32 -3.15 -16.68
C LEU A 282 16.22 -2.93 -15.62
N LEU A 283 15.71 -1.71 -15.50
CA LEU A 283 14.58 -1.41 -14.60
C LEU A 283 13.33 -2.21 -14.99
N SER A 284 12.99 -2.24 -16.28
CA SER A 284 11.81 -2.95 -16.76
C SER A 284 11.92 -4.48 -16.58
N CYS A 285 13.12 -5.05 -16.77
CA CYS A 285 13.44 -6.44 -16.43
C CYS A 285 13.28 -6.71 -14.93
N TYR A 286 13.78 -5.82 -14.07
CA TYR A 286 13.61 -5.93 -12.62
C TYR A 286 12.13 -5.97 -12.23
N ILE A 287 11.33 -5.02 -12.74
CA ILE A 287 9.88 -4.96 -12.49
C ILE A 287 9.20 -6.26 -12.92
N LEU A 288 9.55 -6.80 -14.10
CA LEU A 288 9.01 -8.07 -14.60
C LEU A 288 9.37 -9.25 -13.68
N VAL A 289 10.62 -9.36 -13.26
CA VAL A 289 11.08 -10.47 -12.40
C VAL A 289 10.42 -10.45 -11.02
N ILE A 290 10.27 -9.26 -10.42
CA ILE A 290 9.58 -9.10 -9.14
C ILE A 290 8.09 -9.44 -9.29
N ASN A 291 7.45 -8.96 -10.36
CA ASN A 291 6.01 -9.13 -10.61
C ASN A 291 5.66 -10.35 -11.46
N TYR A 292 6.57 -11.32 -11.64
CA TYR A 292 6.31 -12.52 -12.44
C TYR A 292 5.04 -13.28 -12.01
N ALA A 293 4.72 -13.30 -10.71
CA ALA A 293 3.49 -13.92 -10.21
C ALA A 293 2.20 -13.32 -10.81
N VAL A 294 2.23 -12.04 -11.21
CA VAL A 294 1.12 -11.39 -11.92
C VAL A 294 1.01 -11.92 -13.35
N ILE A 295 2.14 -12.08 -14.05
CA ILE A 295 2.19 -12.67 -15.40
C ILE A 295 1.72 -14.12 -15.37
N GLU A 296 2.22 -14.89 -14.41
CA GLU A 296 1.80 -16.26 -14.14
C GLU A 296 0.29 -16.33 -13.85
N GLY A 297 -0.22 -15.40 -13.04
CA GLY A 297 -1.65 -15.26 -12.73
C GLY A 297 -2.52 -14.95 -13.94
N MET A 298 -2.02 -14.20 -14.93
CA MET A 298 -2.77 -13.88 -16.16
C MET A 298 -2.76 -15.01 -17.18
N VAL A 299 -1.59 -15.61 -17.43
CA VAL A 299 -1.36 -16.43 -18.62
C VAL A 299 -1.21 -17.92 -18.31
N ILE A 300 -0.51 -18.27 -17.24
CA ILE A 300 -0.06 -19.64 -16.98
C ILE A 300 -1.06 -20.40 -16.10
N ARG A 301 -1.58 -19.73 -15.07
CA ARG A 301 -2.46 -20.36 -14.09
C ARG A 301 -3.83 -20.71 -14.66
N LYS A 302 -4.29 -21.90 -14.29
CA LYS A 302 -5.60 -22.46 -14.67
C LYS A 302 -6.52 -22.70 -13.47
N ASP A 303 -6.00 -22.53 -12.26
CA ASP A 303 -6.78 -22.66 -11.02
C ASP A 303 -7.69 -21.43 -10.79
N LYS A 304 -8.59 -21.53 -9.81
CA LYS A 304 -9.56 -20.48 -9.50
C LYS A 304 -8.91 -19.18 -9.00
N GLY A 305 -7.71 -19.25 -8.41
CA GLY A 305 -6.96 -18.10 -7.91
C GLY A 305 -6.21 -17.30 -8.99
N ARG A 306 -6.41 -17.63 -10.28
CA ARG A 306 -5.85 -16.89 -11.41
C ARG A 306 -6.51 -15.52 -11.60
N ILE A 307 -5.88 -14.65 -12.37
CA ILE A 307 -6.50 -13.38 -12.80
C ILE A 307 -7.54 -13.70 -13.87
N ALA A 308 -8.77 -13.20 -13.68
CA ALA A 308 -9.85 -13.47 -14.61
C ALA A 308 -9.61 -12.80 -15.97
N LEU A 309 -9.96 -13.50 -17.06
CA LEU A 309 -9.67 -13.07 -18.44
C LEU A 309 -10.28 -11.69 -18.75
N HIS A 310 -11.49 -11.41 -18.28
CA HIS A 310 -12.13 -10.11 -18.51
C HIS A 310 -11.35 -8.96 -17.87
N VAL A 311 -10.70 -9.20 -16.73
CA VAL A 311 -9.83 -8.21 -16.06
C VAL A 311 -8.57 -8.00 -16.88
N THR A 312 -7.94 -9.06 -17.38
CA THR A 312 -6.77 -8.96 -18.26
C THR A 312 -7.09 -8.17 -19.54
N LEU A 313 -8.22 -8.44 -20.18
CA LEU A 313 -8.66 -7.73 -21.38
C LEU A 313 -8.91 -6.24 -21.09
N LEU A 314 -9.62 -5.93 -20.00
CA LEU A 314 -9.86 -4.55 -19.58
C LEU A 314 -8.54 -3.83 -19.29
N SER A 315 -7.63 -4.47 -18.56
CA SER A 315 -6.31 -3.92 -18.28
C SER A 315 -5.49 -3.70 -19.54
N ALA A 316 -5.57 -4.60 -20.52
CA ALA A 316 -4.91 -4.41 -21.81
C ALA A 316 -5.45 -3.16 -22.55
N VAL A 317 -6.76 -2.93 -22.53
CA VAL A 317 -7.36 -1.70 -23.08
C VAL A 317 -6.80 -0.47 -22.36
N PHE A 318 -6.76 -0.47 -21.02
CA PHE A 318 -6.16 0.63 -20.28
C PHE A 318 -4.67 0.81 -20.59
N SER A 319 -3.90 -0.27 -20.76
CA SER A 319 -2.48 -0.18 -21.13
C SER A 319 -2.31 0.46 -22.50
N VAL A 320 -3.14 0.08 -23.48
CA VAL A 320 -3.15 0.71 -24.80
C VAL A 320 -3.50 2.20 -24.69
N MET A 321 -4.46 2.58 -23.85
CA MET A 321 -4.77 4.00 -23.61
C MET A 321 -3.58 4.75 -23.03
N PHE A 322 -2.86 4.18 -22.05
CA PHE A 322 -1.62 4.77 -21.52
C PHE A 322 -0.57 4.94 -22.61
N LEU A 323 -0.39 3.94 -23.48
CA LEU A 323 0.55 4.00 -24.59
C LEU A 323 0.18 5.12 -25.58
N LEU A 324 -1.08 5.19 -26.01
CA LEU A 324 -1.55 6.17 -26.99
C LEU A 324 -1.46 7.59 -26.43
N VAL A 325 -2.07 7.85 -25.27
CA VAL A 325 -2.08 9.17 -24.64
C VAL A 325 -0.68 9.58 -24.22
N GLY A 326 0.08 8.65 -23.63
CA GLY A 326 1.45 8.90 -23.19
C GLY A 326 2.39 9.22 -24.34
N SER A 327 2.34 8.47 -25.44
CA SER A 327 3.12 8.78 -26.64
C SER A 327 2.72 10.12 -27.25
N LEU A 328 1.43 10.47 -27.30
CA LEU A 328 0.99 11.78 -27.78
C LEU A 328 1.57 12.92 -26.94
N ILE A 329 1.49 12.82 -25.61
CA ILE A 329 2.06 13.82 -24.70
C ILE A 329 3.57 13.94 -24.91
N LEU A 330 4.28 12.82 -25.03
CA LEU A 330 5.73 12.82 -25.24
C LEU A 330 6.17 13.37 -26.59
N ILE A 331 5.30 13.38 -27.61
CA ILE A 331 5.57 14.00 -28.92
C ILE A 331 5.35 15.52 -28.88
N MET A 332 4.52 16.02 -27.97
CA MET A 332 4.22 17.45 -27.83
C MET A 332 5.32 18.26 -27.14
N PHE A 333 6.33 17.60 -26.56
CA PHE A 333 7.48 18.20 -25.88
C PHE A 333 8.78 17.73 -26.51
#